data_AF-A0A530JY17-F1
#
_entry.id   AF-A0A530JY17-F1
#
_cell.length_a   1.000
_cell.length_b   1.000
_cell.length_c   1.000
_cell.angle_alpha   90.00
_cell.angle_beta   90.00
_cell.angle_gamma   90.00
#
_symmetry.space_group_name_H-M   'P 1'
#
loop_
_entity.id
_entity.type
_entity.pdbx_description
1 polymer ?
#
loop_
_entity_poly.entity_id
_entity_poly.type
_entity_poly.pdbx_seq_one_letter_code
_entity_poly.pdbx_strand_id
1 'polypeptide(L)'
;TNANLGGYFETTIAAQAVVDEAHRSMADFLGATSPEEIIIGANMTTLTYHMSRTLGRTMQPGDEIVLTRMDHEGNVSPWLQLAEDLGLVVRWLPFDENSWQVE
;
A
#
# COMPACT_ATOMS: atom_id res chain seq x y z
N THR A 1 -11.86 8.34 -29.36
CA THR A 1 -12.57 7.28 -28.63
C THR A 1 -12.10 7.31 -27.19
N ASN A 2 -13.00 7.31 -26.21
CA ASN A 2 -12.66 7.42 -24.78
C ASN A 2 -12.66 6.01 -24.16
N ALA A 3 -11.66 5.69 -23.32
CA ALA A 3 -11.51 4.40 -22.65
C ALA A 3 -11.65 4.49 -21.12
N ASN A 4 -12.20 5.60 -20.60
CA ASN A 4 -12.58 5.70 -19.19
C ASN A 4 -13.53 4.55 -18.83
N LEU A 5 -13.30 3.97 -17.65
CA LEU A 5 -14.13 2.89 -17.10
C LEU A 5 -15.54 3.39 -16.77
N GLY A 6 -16.52 2.46 -16.68
CA GLY A 6 -17.90 2.76 -16.25
C GLY A 6 -18.86 3.32 -17.32
N GLY A 7 -18.39 3.52 -18.55
CA GLY A 7 -19.21 3.81 -19.73
C GLY A 7 -19.70 2.57 -20.48
N TYR A 8 -20.47 2.78 -21.55
CA TYR A 8 -21.12 1.70 -22.34
C TYR A 8 -20.55 1.53 -23.77
N PHE A 9 -19.51 2.28 -24.14
CA PHE A 9 -18.89 2.18 -25.45
C PHE A 9 -17.94 0.97 -25.53
N GLU A 10 -17.75 0.44 -26.73
CA GLU A 10 -16.90 -0.74 -26.97
C GLU A 10 -15.51 -0.61 -26.34
N THR A 11 -14.86 0.55 -26.48
CA THR A 11 -13.54 0.81 -25.90
C THR A 11 -13.53 0.79 -24.38
N THR A 12 -14.62 1.22 -23.74
CA THR A 12 -14.75 1.15 -22.28
C THR A 12 -14.94 -0.29 -21.82
N ILE A 13 -15.79 -1.06 -22.50
CA ILE A 13 -16.01 -2.48 -22.16
C ILE A 13 -14.70 -3.26 -22.30
N ALA A 14 -13.95 -3.02 -23.37
CA ALA A 14 -12.65 -3.64 -23.57
C ALA A 14 -11.64 -3.24 -22.48
N ALA A 15 -11.59 -1.96 -22.09
CA ALA A 15 -10.72 -1.50 -21.02
C ALA A 15 -11.10 -2.12 -19.65
N GLN A 16 -12.38 -2.22 -19.34
CA GLN A 16 -12.87 -2.86 -18.11
C GLN A 16 -12.46 -4.34 -18.07
N ALA A 17 -12.61 -5.08 -19.17
CA ALA A 17 -12.21 -6.48 -19.22
C ALA A 17 -10.71 -6.68 -18.93
N VAL A 18 -9.85 -5.78 -19.41
CA VAL A 18 -8.40 -5.80 -19.12
C VAL A 18 -8.13 -5.53 -17.64
N VAL A 19 -8.82 -4.54 -17.06
CA VAL A 19 -8.66 -4.20 -15.63
C VAL A 19 -9.14 -5.36 -14.75
N ASP A 20 -10.31 -5.93 -15.03
CA ASP A 20 -10.86 -7.04 -14.25
C ASP A 20 -9.95 -8.28 -14.31
N GLU A 21 -9.37 -8.56 -15.48
CA GLU A 21 -8.44 -9.67 -15.64
C GLU A 21 -7.13 -9.46 -14.87
N ALA A 22 -6.61 -8.23 -14.88
CA ALA A 22 -5.44 -7.89 -14.08
C ALA A 22 -5.70 -8.09 -12.57
N HIS A 23 -6.87 -7.69 -12.07
CA HIS A 23 -7.21 -7.87 -10.65
C HIS A 23 -7.37 -9.36 -10.28
N ARG A 24 -8.02 -10.16 -11.13
CA ARG A 24 -8.12 -11.63 -10.91
C ARG A 24 -6.75 -12.29 -10.92
N SER A 25 -5.93 -11.99 -11.92
CA SER A 25 -4.58 -12.57 -12.04
C SER A 25 -3.70 -12.24 -10.84
N MET A 26 -3.79 -11.00 -10.33
CA MET A 26 -3.03 -10.59 -9.14
C MET A 26 -3.57 -11.20 -7.85
N ALA A 27 -4.89 -11.37 -7.72
CA ALA A 27 -5.49 -12.07 -6.59
C ALA A 27 -5.01 -13.53 -6.53
N ASP A 28 -5.00 -14.24 -7.66
CA ASP A 28 -4.47 -15.60 -7.76
C ASP A 28 -2.97 -15.64 -7.42
N PHE A 29 -2.19 -14.68 -7.92
CA PHE A 29 -0.75 -14.61 -7.67
C PHE A 29 -0.40 -14.36 -6.19
N LEU A 30 -1.15 -13.49 -5.51
CA LEU A 30 -0.92 -13.12 -4.11
C LEU A 30 -1.67 -14.01 -3.11
N GLY A 31 -2.58 -14.86 -3.58
CA GLY A 31 -3.46 -15.67 -2.74
C GLY A 31 -4.52 -14.86 -2.00
N ALA A 32 -5.01 -13.77 -2.60
CA ALA A 32 -6.08 -12.94 -2.03
C ALA A 32 -7.43 -13.68 -2.09
N THR A 33 -8.36 -13.33 -1.20
CA THR A 33 -9.69 -13.98 -1.15
C THR A 33 -10.55 -13.54 -2.33
N SER A 34 -10.36 -12.32 -2.82
CA SER A 34 -11.08 -11.80 -3.98
C SER A 34 -10.30 -10.73 -4.75
N PRO A 35 -10.60 -10.51 -6.04
CA PRO A 35 -9.96 -9.46 -6.85
C PRO A 35 -10.24 -8.04 -6.32
N GLU A 36 -11.30 -7.84 -5.54
CA GLU A 36 -11.62 -6.56 -4.91
C GLU A 36 -10.63 -6.16 -3.80
N GLU A 37 -9.81 -7.09 -3.31
CA GLU A 37 -8.71 -6.79 -2.36
C GLU A 37 -7.46 -6.24 -3.06
N ILE A 38 -7.42 -6.24 -4.39
CA ILE A 38 -6.28 -5.78 -5.18
C ILE A 38 -6.43 -4.30 -5.54
N ILE A 39 -5.44 -3.50 -5.17
CA ILE A 39 -5.34 -2.10 -5.59
C ILE A 39 -4.12 -1.93 -6.49
N ILE A 40 -4.35 -1.50 -7.73
CA ILE A 40 -3.30 -1.19 -8.69
C ILE A 40 -3.01 0.31 -8.67
N GLY A 41 -1.75 0.68 -8.53
CA GLY A 41 -1.29 2.06 -8.53
C GLY A 41 0.03 2.25 -9.27
N ALA A 42 0.51 3.49 -9.28
CA ALA A 42 1.71 3.87 -10.04
C ALA A 42 2.99 3.14 -9.61
N ASN A 43 3.19 2.95 -8.30
CA ASN A 43 4.32 2.22 -7.71
C ASN A 43 4.07 1.95 -6.22
N MET A 44 4.92 1.10 -5.61
CA MET A 44 4.83 0.75 -4.19
C MET A 44 4.90 1.97 -3.27
N THR A 45 5.88 2.86 -3.45
CA THR A 45 6.06 4.05 -2.60
C THR A 45 4.81 4.94 -2.58
N THR A 46 4.24 5.25 -3.75
CA THR A 46 3.02 6.06 -3.84
C THR A 46 1.83 5.38 -3.18
N LEU A 47 1.68 4.06 -3.34
CA LEU A 47 0.63 3.28 -2.67
C LEU A 47 0.81 3.29 -1.15
N THR A 48 2.03 3.17 -0.63
CA THR A 48 2.31 3.21 0.81
C THR A 48 2.01 4.59 1.41
N TYR A 49 2.28 5.68 0.68
CA TYR A 49 1.81 7.02 1.09
C TYR A 49 0.29 7.10 1.17
N HIS A 50 -0.45 6.59 0.19
CA HIS A 50 -1.90 6.56 0.26
C HIS A 50 -2.42 5.71 1.42
N MET A 51 -1.78 4.57 1.68
CA MET A 51 -2.11 3.68 2.79
C MET A 51 -1.88 4.38 4.13
N SER A 52 -0.70 4.97 4.36
CA SER A 52 -0.37 5.65 5.62
C SER A 52 -1.35 6.79 5.90
N ARG A 53 -1.69 7.61 4.88
CA ARG A 53 -2.68 8.69 5.01
C ARG A 53 -4.10 8.19 5.25
N THR A 54 -4.47 7.04 4.70
CA THR A 54 -5.80 6.45 4.92
C THR A 54 -5.93 5.95 6.36
N LEU A 55 -4.96 5.18 6.84
CA LEU A 55 -4.95 4.63 8.20
C LEU A 55 -4.74 5.72 9.25
N GLY A 56 -3.93 6.74 8.96
CA GLY A 56 -3.70 7.86 9.87
C GLY A 56 -4.96 8.60 10.30
N ARG A 57 -6.06 8.52 9.53
CA ARG A 57 -7.35 9.14 9.89
C ARG A 57 -7.98 8.51 11.13
N THR A 58 -7.55 7.32 11.53
CA THR A 58 -8.03 6.63 12.73
C THR A 58 -7.04 6.67 13.89
N MET A 59 -5.88 7.33 13.72
CA MET A 59 -4.83 7.43 14.72
C MET A 59 -4.91 8.77 15.46
N GLN A 60 -4.37 8.80 16.68
CA GLN A 60 -4.31 10.00 17.52
C GLN A 60 -2.89 10.20 18.07
N PRO A 61 -2.54 11.43 18.51
CA PRO A 61 -1.24 11.69 19.12
C PRO A 61 -0.94 10.72 20.28
N GLY A 62 0.28 10.17 20.29
CA GLY A 62 0.71 9.16 21.25
C GLY A 62 0.45 7.71 20.84
N ASP A 63 -0.34 7.43 19.79
CA ASP A 63 -0.39 6.09 19.18
C ASP A 63 0.99 5.72 18.59
N GLU A 64 1.24 4.42 18.43
CA GLU A 64 2.56 3.91 18.07
C GLU A 64 2.58 3.28 16.68
N ILE A 65 3.67 3.51 15.94
CA ILE A 65 3.98 2.80 14.69
C ILE A 65 5.30 2.07 14.87
N VAL A 66 5.31 0.78 14.54
CA VAL A 66 6.53 -0.06 14.55
C VAL A 66 7.11 -0.13 13.16
N LEU A 67 8.40 0.17 13.01
CA LEU A 67 9.16 0.10 11.76
C LEU A 67 10.45 -0.67 11.96
N THR A 68 11.04 -1.21 10.88
CA THR A 68 12.40 -1.76 10.90
C THR A 68 13.33 -0.95 9.99
N ARG A 69 14.61 -0.88 10.36
CA ARG A 69 15.66 -0.27 9.51
C ARG A 69 16.10 -1.17 8.36
N MET A 70 15.59 -2.41 8.31
CA MET A 70 15.86 -3.34 7.23
C MET A 70 14.92 -3.15 6.03
N ASP A 71 13.84 -2.37 6.19
CA ASP A 71 12.87 -2.13 5.13
C ASP A 71 13.38 -1.16 4.07
N HIS A 72 12.86 -1.31 2.85
CA HIS A 72 13.06 -0.34 1.78
C HIS A 72 12.47 1.02 2.18
N GLU A 73 13.14 2.12 1.84
CA GLU A 73 12.72 3.47 2.26
C GLU A 73 11.31 3.85 1.76
N GLY A 74 10.89 3.35 0.60
CA GLY A 74 9.50 3.47 0.14
C GLY A 74 8.44 2.90 1.11
N ASN A 75 8.84 2.03 2.04
CA ASN A 75 8.02 1.46 3.11
C ASN A 75 8.34 2.03 4.51
N VAL A 76 9.18 3.07 4.62
CA VAL A 76 9.57 3.68 5.92
C VAL A 76 9.16 5.15 5.96
N SER A 77 9.61 5.97 5.02
CA SER A 77 9.33 7.41 4.93
C SER A 77 7.84 7.78 5.04
N PRO A 78 6.90 7.05 4.38
CA PRO A 78 5.48 7.38 4.48
C PRO A 78 4.93 7.35 5.91
N TRP A 79 5.49 6.48 6.76
CA TRP A 79 5.09 6.32 8.14
C TRP A 79 5.78 7.31 9.07
N LEU A 80 7.07 7.61 8.82
CA LEU A 80 7.78 8.64 9.57
C LEU A 80 7.15 10.02 9.40
N GLN A 81 6.78 10.38 8.17
CA GLN A 81 6.08 11.64 7.90
C GLN A 81 4.68 11.65 8.54
N LEU A 82 3.96 10.52 8.52
CA LEU A 82 2.68 10.42 9.23
C LEU A 82 2.84 10.62 10.74
N ALA A 83 3.89 10.04 11.32
CA ALA A 83 4.18 10.16 12.74
C ALA A 83 4.52 11.60 13.13
N GLU A 84 5.30 12.30 12.31
CA GLU A 84 5.58 13.73 12.50
C GLU A 84 4.30 14.56 12.44
N ASP A 85 3.45 14.34 11.43
CA ASP A 85 2.22 15.11 11.21
C ASP A 85 1.20 14.94 12.34
N LEU A 86 1.09 13.73 12.92
CA LEU A 86 0.07 13.39 13.92
C LEU A 86 0.61 13.29 15.35
N GLY A 87 1.91 13.48 15.57
CA GLY A 87 2.53 13.30 16.88
C GLY A 87 2.49 11.86 17.37
N LEU A 88 2.75 10.90 16.47
CA LEU A 88 2.81 9.48 16.80
C LEU A 88 4.19 9.08 17.31
N VAL A 89 4.26 8.00 18.07
CA VAL A 89 5.51 7.43 18.57
C VAL A 89 6.05 6.41 17.57
N VAL A 90 7.26 6.63 17.08
CA VAL A 90 7.95 5.64 16.24
C VAL A 90 8.76 4.70 17.10
N ARG A 91 8.43 3.40 17.03
CA ARG A 91 9.23 2.33 17.63
C ARG A 91 10.01 1.60 16.56
N TRP A 92 11.32 1.56 16.72
CA TRP A 92 12.20 0.80 15.83
C TRP A 92 12.39 -0.62 16.37
N LEU A 93 11.99 -1.59 15.56
CA LEU A 93 12.27 -3.00 15.80
C LEU A 93 13.77 -3.23 15.59
N PRO A 94 14.51 -3.73 16.60
CA PRO A 94 15.92 -4.03 16.46
C PRO A 94 16.12 -5.24 15.53
N PHE A 95 17.34 -5.38 15.04
CA PHE A 95 17.77 -6.58 14.32
C PHE A 95 19.18 -6.93 14.78
N ASP A 96 19.50 -8.22 14.77
CA ASP A 96 20.85 -8.69 15.09
C ASP A 96 21.77 -8.48 13.87
N GLU A 97 22.86 -7.73 14.06
CA GLU A 97 23.79 -7.36 12.98
C GLU A 97 24.68 -8.53 12.50
N ASN A 98 24.73 -9.65 13.22
CA ASN A 98 25.51 -10.83 12.85
C ASN A 98 24.71 -11.79 11.96
N SER A 99 23.42 -11.96 12.28
CA SER A 99 22.49 -12.90 11.65
C SER A 99 21.53 -12.23 10.67
N TRP A 100 21.39 -10.90 10.75
CA TRP A 100 20.42 -10.10 9.98
C TRP A 100 18.98 -10.57 10.19
N GLN A 101 18.66 -11.00 11.41
CA GLN A 101 17.31 -11.38 11.81
C GLN A 101 16.69 -10.31 12.70
N VAL A 102 15.38 -10.14 12.54
CA VAL A 102 14.57 -9.23 13.34
C VAL A 102 14.22 -9.93 14.66
N GLU A 103 14.39 -9.23 15.79
CA GLU A 103 14.18 -9.75 17.16
C GLU A 103 13.23 -8.88 17.98
#